data_AF-A0A852JGW4-F1
#
_entry.id   AF-A0A852JGW4-F1
#
_cell.length_a   1.000
_cell.length_b   1.000
_cell.length_c   1.000
_cell.angle_alpha   90.00
_cell.angle_beta   90.00
_cell.angle_gamma   90.00
#
_symmetry.space_group_name_H-M   'P 1'
#
loop_
_entity.id
_entity.type
_entity.pdbx_description
1 polymer ?
#
loop_
_entity_poly.entity_id
_entity_poly.type
_entity_poly.pdbx_seq_one_letter_code
_entity_poly.pdbx_strand_id
1 'polypeptide(L)' 'VTYAVTNFLPPSGKDVISINPNTGEIQLTGALDFEDVRVFNFRIEASDKGTPLLSGHCKLVLEVVDVND' A
#
# COMPACT_ATOMS: atom_id res chain seq x y z
N VAL A 1 16.79 1.33 -6.20
CA VAL A 1 15.32 1.39 -6.32
C VAL A 1 14.76 1.86 -4.98
N THR A 2 13.73 2.70 -5.00
CA THR A 2 12.98 3.11 -3.81
C THR A 2 11.50 2.85 -4.05
N TYR A 3 10.79 2.42 -3.01
CA TYR A 3 9.37 2.09 -3.08
C TYR A 3 8.51 3.14 -2.37
N ALA A 4 7.35 3.46 -2.93
CA ALA A 4 6.37 4.34 -2.32
C ALA A 4 4.95 3.84 -2.61
N VAL A 5 4.02 4.08 -1.68
CA VAL A 5 2.60 3.83 -1.91
C VAL A 5 1.90 5.10 -2.37
N THR A 6 1.08 4.98 -3.42
CA THR A 6 0.30 6.08 -3.99
C THR A 6 -1.16 5.65 -4.21
N ASN A 7 -2.04 6.63 -4.40
CA ASN A 7 -3.43 6.44 -4.82
C ASN A 7 -4.27 5.49 -3.93
N PHE A 8 -4.18 5.64 -2.61
CA PHE A 8 -5.03 4.92 -1.66
C PHE A 8 -6.52 5.25 -1.82
N LEU A 9 -7.33 4.20 -1.86
CA LEU A 9 -8.79 4.22 -1.87
C LEU A 9 -9.30 3.09 -0.94
N PRO A 10 -9.97 3.41 0.18
CA PRO A 10 -10.21 4.76 0.70
C PRO A 10 -8.92 5.46 1.15
N PRO A 11 -8.92 6.81 1.28
CA PRO A 11 -7.75 7.56 1.72
C PRO A 11 -7.21 7.15 3.10
N SER A 12 -8.06 6.63 3.98
CA SER A 12 -7.71 6.10 5.30
C SER A 12 -6.70 4.96 5.26
N GLY A 13 -6.51 4.31 4.11
CA GLY A 13 -5.45 3.31 3.94
C GLY A 13 -4.05 3.86 4.20
N LYS A 14 -3.83 5.17 4.02
CA LYS A 14 -2.56 5.84 4.34
C LYS A 14 -2.20 5.81 5.82
N ASP A 15 -3.19 5.69 6.69
CA ASP A 15 -3.02 5.75 8.13
C ASP A 15 -2.68 4.37 8.72
N VAL A 16 -3.06 3.30 8.01
CA VAL A 16 -2.98 1.92 8.50
C VAL A 16 -2.08 1.00 7.65
N ILE A 17 -1.64 1.43 6.46
CA ILE A 17 -0.78 0.65 5.57
C ILE A 17 0.48 1.46 5.24
N SER A 18 1.65 0.84 5.44
CA SER A 18 2.95 1.43 5.12
C SER A 18 3.78 0.50 4.23
N ILE A 19 4.78 1.06 3.54
CA ILE A 19 5.78 0.31 2.78
C ILE A 19 7.18 0.71 3.22
N ASN A 20 8.07 -0.27 3.37
CA ASN A 20 9.47 -0.01 3.56
C ASN A 20 10.09 0.48 2.22
N PRO A 21 10.65 1.70 2.15
CA PRO A 21 11.13 2.27 0.91
C PRO A 21 12.35 1.54 0.32
N ASN A 22 13.06 0.71 1.10
CA ASN A 22 14.26 -0.01 0.66
C ASN A 22 13.95 -1.46 0.26
N THR A 23 13.03 -2.12 0.96
CA THR A 23 12.74 -3.54 0.74
C THR A 23 11.44 -3.78 -0.05
N GLY A 24 10.53 -2.80 -0.05
CA GLY A 24 9.19 -2.97 -0.62
C GLY A 24 8.24 -3.78 0.28
N GLU A 25 8.66 -4.13 1.49
CA GLU A 25 7.83 -4.83 2.47
C GLU A 25 6.64 -3.96 2.88
N ILE A 26 5.44 -4.52 2.84
CA ILE A 26 4.19 -3.86 3.24
C ILE A 26 3.84 -4.31 4.64
N GLN A 27 3.52 -3.36 5.51
CA GLN A 27 3.12 -3.64 6.89
C GLN A 27 1.88 -2.84 7.27
N LEU A 28 1.08 -3.41 8.15
CA LEU A 28 0.00 -2.70 8.82
C LEU A 28 0.56 -1.90 9.99
N THR A 29 0.18 -0.63 10.08
CA THR A 29 0.54 0.29 11.18
C THR A 29 -0.57 0.45 12.21
N GLY A 30 -1.75 -0.10 11.94
CA GLY A 30 -2.92 -0.07 12.81
C GLY A 30 -3.81 -1.29 12.61
N ALA A 31 -4.86 -1.39 13.43
CA ALA A 31 -5.86 -2.43 13.29
C ALA A 31 -6.73 -2.20 12.04
N LEU A 32 -7.19 -3.29 11.45
CA LEU A 32 -8.21 -3.28 10.41
C LEU A 32 -9.52 -3.75 11.02
N ASP A 33 -10.61 -3.06 10.68
CA ASP A 33 -11.95 -3.41 11.10
C ASP A 33 -12.80 -3.69 9.84
N PHE A 34 -13.41 -4.87 9.78
CA PHE A 34 -14.12 -5.35 8.60
C PHE A 34 -15.41 -4.54 8.36
N GLU A 35 -16.05 -4.11 9.44
CA GLU A 35 -17.25 -3.30 9.48
C GLU A 35 -16.99 -1.88 8.97
N ASP A 36 -15.78 -1.36 9.19
CA ASP A 36 -15.36 -0.04 8.73
C ASP A 36 -14.96 -0.05 7.25
N VAL A 37 -13.99 -0.89 6.88
CA VAL A 37 -13.44 -0.94 5.52
C VAL A 37 -13.09 -2.37 5.13
N ARG A 38 -13.75 -2.85 4.07
CA ARG A 38 -13.55 -4.22 3.54
C ARG A 38 -12.43 -4.35 2.53
N VAL A 39 -12.12 -3.27 1.79
CA VAL A 39 -11.16 -3.31 0.68
C VAL A 39 -10.37 -2.01 0.60
N PHE A 40 -9.05 -2.14 0.48
CA PHE A 40 -8.15 -1.05 0.11
C PHE A 40 -7.57 -1.28 -1.28
N ASN A 41 -7.62 -0.27 -2.13
CA ASN A 41 -6.93 -0.24 -3.42
C ASN A 41 -5.82 0.80 -3.34
N PHE A 42 -4.61 0.45 -3.76
CA PHE A 42 -3.49 1.39 -3.84
C PHE A 42 -2.49 0.96 -4.92
N ARG A 43 -1.50 1.81 -5.18
CA ARG A 43 -0.40 1.52 -6.09
C ARG A 43 0.92 1.53 -5.37
N ILE A 44 1.83 0.65 -5.78
CA ILE A 44 3.24 0.78 -5.42
C ILE A 44 3.96 1.34 -6.63
N GLU A 45 4.79 2.36 -6.40
CA GLU A 45 5.73 2.88 -7.37
C GLU A 45 7.16 2.50 -6.94
N ALA A 46 7.93 1.98 -7.88
CA ALA A 46 9.33 1.63 -7.71
C ALA A 46 10.16 2.51 -8.64
N SER A 47 10.98 3.40 -8.08
CA SER A 47 11.81 4.34 -8.83
C SER A 47 13.29 3.97 -8.73
N ASP A 48 14.01 4.01 -9.84
CA ASP A 48 15.46 3.81 -9.85
C ASP A 48 16.22 5.07 -9.39
N LYS A 49 17.56 5.01 -9.40
CA LYS A 49 18.44 6.14 -9.07
C LYS A 49 19.13 6.71 -10.32
N GLY A 50 18.56 6.47 -11.51
CA GLY A 50 19.13 6.85 -12.79
C GLY A 50 19.05 8.35 -13.06
N THR A 51 19.63 8.77 -14.18
CA THR A 51 19.43 10.12 -14.73
C THR A 51 19.28 9.98 -16.25
N PRO A 52 18.05 10.08 -16.79
CA PRO A 52 16.79 10.35 -16.10
C PRO A 52 16.35 9.20 -15.19
N LEU A 53 15.53 9.50 -14.18
CA LEU A 53 14.92 8.47 -13.34
C LEU A 53 13.85 7.72 -14.14
N LEU A 54 13.80 6.41 -13.95
CA LEU A 54 12.71 5.57 -14.46
C LEU A 54 11.90 5.03 -13.28
N SER A 55 10.58 4.94 -13.45
CA SER A 55 9.70 4.30 -12.48
C SER A 55 8.79 3.26 -13.12
N GLY A 56 8.50 2.21 -12.35
CA GLY A 56 7.47 1.21 -12.64
C GLY A 56 6.41 1.24 -11.55
N HIS A 57 5.20 0.80 -11.85
CA HIS A 57 4.13 0.74 -10.86
C HIS A 57 3.26 -0.51 -11.01
N CYS A 58 2.66 -0.93 -9.89
CA CYS A 58 1.66 -1.99 -9.86
C CYS A 58 0.47 -1.58 -8.99
N LYS A 59 -0.70 -2.19 -9.25
CA LYS A 59 -1.91 -2.01 -8.44
C LYS A 59 -2.00 -3.15 -7.42
N LEU A 60 -2.35 -2.82 -6.18
CA LEU A 60 -2.68 -3.76 -5.13
C LEU A 60 -4.13 -3.59 -4.70
N VAL A 61 -4.72 -4.73 -4.30
CA VAL A 61 -6.03 -4.84 -3.67
C VAL A 61 -5.81 -5.62 -2.38
N LEU A 62 -6.10 -5.00 -1.24
CA LEU A 62 -6.06 -5.62 0.07
C LEU A 62 -7.50 -5.82 0.52
N GLU A 63 -7.89 -7.07 0.73
CA GLU A 63 -9.21 -7.46 1.22
C GLU A 63 -9.10 -7.78 2.71
N VAL A 64 -9.93 -7.13 3.51
CA VAL A 64 -10.06 -7.40 4.94
C VAL A 64 -11.01 -8.58 5.09
N VAL A 65 -10.56 -9.61 5.79
CA VAL A 65 -11.35 -10.83 6.03
C VAL A 65 -11.93 -10.75 7.43
N ASP A 66 -13.23 -11.00 7.54
CA ASP A 66 -13.90 -11.16 8.82
C ASP A 66 -13.42 -12.46 9.48
N VAL A 67 -13.00 -12.35 10.74
CA VAL A 67 -12.49 -13.47 11.53
C VAL A 67 -13.52 -14.00 12.54
N ASN A 68 -14.67 -13.33 12.65
CA ASN A 68 -15.67 -13.58 13.70
C ASN A 68 -17.00 -14.17 13.18
N ASP A 69 -17.08 -14.60 11.92
CA ASP A 69 -18.21 -15.34 11.34
C ASP A 69 -17.92 -16.85 11.24
#